data_AF-X1EBI2-F1
#
_entry.id   AF-X1EBI2-F1
#
_cell.length_a   1.000
_cell.length_b   1.000
_cell.length_c   1.000
_cell.angle_alpha   90.00
_cell.angle_beta   90.00
_cell.angle_gamma   90.00
#
_symmetry.space_group_name_H-M   'P 1'
#
loop_
_entity.id
_entity.type
_entity.pdbx_description
1 polymer ?
#
loop_
_entity_poly.entity_id
_entity_poly.type
_entity_poly.pdbx_seq_one_letter_code
_entity_poly.pdbx_strand_id
1 'polypeptide(L)'
;MVRRPADVVVTISDDRGEIVTFNQVPLDKIIRENKSLGYVIGLLWFKRELPEFAQQYIEFVLKLTADHGPAVSGAYNAIVTTRAGKDLMSALASGILTIGPRFGGAVSDAAKYFREAMHKQMKPVEFVDHMKQVVKINIPGIGHRIKSVQNPDMRVVLLKDFILKNFPKHPHLDYALEVEKVTTSKRNNLILNVDGCIGIT
;
A
#
# COMPACT_ATOMS: atom_id res chain seq x y z
N MET A 1 -46.78 -19.00 -3.79
CA MET A 1 -45.66 -18.04 -3.86
C MET A 1 -44.39 -18.79 -3.50
N VAL A 2 -43.35 -18.79 -4.34
CA VAL A 2 -42.09 -19.54 -4.13
C VAL A 2 -40.98 -18.54 -3.82
N ARG A 3 -40.16 -18.81 -2.80
CA ARG A 3 -38.96 -18.04 -2.46
C ARG A 3 -37.74 -18.76 -3.04
N ARG A 4 -36.88 -18.05 -3.76
CA ARG A 4 -35.56 -18.55 -4.19
C ARG A 4 -34.47 -17.90 -3.34
N PRO A 5 -33.47 -18.66 -2.84
CA PRO A 5 -32.33 -18.08 -2.13
C PRO A 5 -31.45 -17.24 -3.08
N ALA A 6 -30.74 -16.26 -2.52
CA ALA A 6 -29.78 -15.46 -3.27
C ALA A 6 -28.47 -16.23 -3.48
N ASP A 7 -27.95 -16.19 -4.71
CA ASP A 7 -26.69 -16.86 -5.08
C ASP A 7 -25.45 -16.02 -4.72
N VAL A 8 -25.60 -14.69 -4.65
CA VAL A 8 -24.51 -13.73 -4.38
C VAL A 8 -24.97 -12.66 -3.41
N VAL A 9 -24.09 -12.27 -2.49
CA VAL A 9 -24.30 -11.16 -1.54
C VAL A 9 -23.30 -10.05 -1.84
N VAL A 10 -23.80 -8.82 -2.07
CA VAL A 10 -22.99 -7.61 -2.25
C VAL A 10 -23.23 -6.69 -1.05
N THR A 11 -22.15 -6.14 -0.49
CA THR A 11 -22.23 -5.30 0.73
C THR A 11 -21.56 -3.92 0.59
N ILE A 12 -21.05 -3.59 -0.59
CA ILE A 12 -20.24 -2.39 -0.83
C ILE A 12 -20.93 -1.36 -1.74
N SER A 13 -21.89 -1.79 -2.56
CA SER A 13 -22.65 -0.91 -3.45
C SER A 13 -24.03 -1.47 -3.73
N ASP A 14 -24.97 -0.60 -4.09
CA ASP A 14 -26.32 -0.97 -4.52
C ASP A 14 -26.77 -0.06 -5.67
N ASP A 15 -27.13 -0.65 -6.80
CA ASP A 15 -27.56 0.01 -8.04
C ASP A 15 -29.05 -0.20 -8.35
N ARG A 16 -29.80 -0.87 -7.44
CA ARG A 16 -31.21 -1.21 -7.67
C ARG A 16 -32.18 -0.07 -7.36
N GLY A 17 -31.73 0.94 -6.62
CA GLY A 17 -32.51 2.14 -6.31
C GLY A 17 -32.45 3.19 -7.42
N GLU A 18 -33.12 4.32 -7.22
CA GLU A 18 -33.06 5.45 -8.17
C GLU A 18 -31.66 6.06 -8.29
N ILE A 19 -30.86 5.99 -7.23
CA ILE A 19 -29.49 6.48 -7.16
C ILE A 19 -28.59 5.36 -6.67
N VAL A 20 -27.48 5.14 -7.39
CA VAL A 20 -26.43 4.21 -6.98
C VAL A 20 -25.87 4.62 -5.63
N THR A 21 -25.65 3.66 -4.73
CA THR A 21 -25.01 3.91 -3.44
C THR A 21 -23.67 3.20 -3.34
N PHE A 22 -22.71 3.84 -2.66
CA PHE A 22 -21.47 3.21 -2.18
C PHE A 22 -21.53 3.13 -0.67
N ASN A 23 -21.61 1.90 -0.13
CA ASN A 23 -21.81 1.64 1.29
C ASN A 23 -22.95 2.49 1.89
N GLN A 24 -24.13 2.47 1.25
CA GLN A 24 -25.32 3.24 1.61
C GLN A 24 -25.20 4.77 1.45
N VAL A 25 -24.09 5.29 0.94
CA VAL A 25 -23.94 6.71 0.61
C VAL A 25 -24.35 6.95 -0.84
N PRO A 26 -25.36 7.80 -1.11
CA PRO A 26 -25.78 8.13 -2.48
C PRO A 26 -24.65 8.75 -3.31
N LEU A 27 -24.52 8.32 -4.57
CA LEU A 27 -23.47 8.81 -5.48
C LEU A 27 -23.60 10.32 -5.75
N ASP A 28 -24.81 10.84 -5.88
CA ASP A 28 -25.02 12.28 -6.10
C ASP A 28 -24.52 13.13 -4.93
N LYS A 29 -24.65 12.64 -3.68
CA LYS A 29 -24.05 13.26 -2.49
C LYS A 29 -22.53 13.29 -2.58
N ILE A 30 -21.90 12.17 -2.97
CA ILE A 30 -20.43 12.06 -3.13
C ILE A 30 -19.94 13.12 -4.13
N ILE A 31 -20.61 13.26 -5.27
CA ILE A 31 -20.24 14.22 -6.31
C ILE A 31 -20.51 15.66 -5.88
N ARG A 32 -21.69 15.98 -5.32
CA ARG A 32 -22.06 17.35 -4.90
C ARG A 32 -21.17 17.88 -3.77
N GLU A 33 -20.75 17.00 -2.86
CA GLU A 33 -19.84 17.37 -1.77
C GLU A 33 -18.36 17.29 -2.16
N ASN A 34 -18.05 17.05 -3.44
CA ASN A 34 -16.69 16.94 -3.97
C ASN A 34 -15.80 16.00 -3.13
N LYS A 35 -16.34 14.84 -2.77
CA LYS A 35 -15.60 13.86 -1.95
C LYS A 35 -14.38 13.34 -2.71
N SER A 36 -13.30 13.14 -1.97
CA SER A 36 -12.01 12.66 -2.49
C SER A 36 -12.10 11.21 -3.02
N LEU A 37 -11.14 10.81 -3.86
CA LEU A 37 -11.03 9.40 -4.27
C LEU A 37 -10.72 8.51 -3.05
N GLY A 38 -9.95 9.03 -2.09
CA GLY A 38 -9.69 8.36 -0.82
C GLY A 38 -10.96 8.08 -0.01
N TYR A 39 -11.95 8.98 -0.04
CA TYR A 39 -13.27 8.76 0.57
C TYR A 39 -14.02 7.61 -0.10
N VAL A 40 -14.06 7.59 -1.43
CA VAL A 40 -14.73 6.53 -2.20
C VAL A 40 -14.09 5.17 -1.94
N ILE A 41 -12.75 5.10 -1.89
CA ILE A 41 -12.02 3.89 -1.51
C ILE A 41 -12.36 3.46 -0.08
N GLY A 42 -12.45 4.43 0.85
CA GLY A 42 -12.95 4.20 2.22
C GLY A 42 -14.27 3.43 2.27
N LEU A 43 -15.26 3.92 1.51
CA LEU A 43 -16.58 3.31 1.43
C LEU A 43 -16.55 1.93 0.80
N LEU A 44 -15.90 1.77 -0.36
CA LEU A 44 -15.97 0.54 -1.14
C LEU A 44 -15.08 -0.58 -0.57
N TRP A 45 -13.90 -0.26 -0.05
CA TRP A 45 -12.94 -1.28 0.40
C TRP A 45 -13.07 -1.57 1.89
N PHE A 46 -13.31 -0.53 2.70
CA PHE A 46 -13.34 -0.64 4.16
C PHE A 46 -14.76 -0.57 4.75
N LYS A 47 -15.77 -0.20 3.95
CA LYS A 47 -17.14 0.06 4.40
C LYS A 47 -17.19 1.08 5.54
N ARG A 48 -16.35 2.11 5.44
CA ARG A 48 -16.20 3.17 6.46
C ARG A 48 -16.00 4.52 5.78
N GLU A 49 -16.56 5.55 6.40
CA GLU A 49 -16.13 6.93 6.15
C GLU A 49 -14.80 7.15 6.88
N LEU A 50 -13.70 7.07 6.15
CA LEU A 50 -12.38 7.29 6.71
C LEU A 50 -12.21 8.75 7.15
N PRO A 51 -11.43 9.04 8.20
CA PRO A 51 -11.07 10.41 8.54
C PRO A 51 -10.25 11.06 7.40
N GLU A 52 -10.30 12.38 7.30
CA GLU A 52 -9.71 13.12 6.17
C GLU A 52 -8.22 12.80 5.95
N PHE A 53 -7.42 12.73 7.02
CA PHE A 53 -5.99 12.38 6.91
C PHE A 53 -5.76 11.01 6.25
N ALA A 54 -6.65 10.04 6.49
CA ALA A 54 -6.54 8.69 5.94
C ALA A 54 -6.99 8.67 4.47
N GLN A 55 -8.01 9.46 4.11
CA GLN A 55 -8.40 9.64 2.71
C GLN A 55 -7.25 10.26 1.89
N GLN A 56 -6.66 11.34 2.42
CA GLN A 56 -5.52 12.02 1.80
C GLN A 56 -4.30 11.10 1.72
N TYR A 57 -4.05 10.28 2.75
CA TYR A 57 -2.99 9.26 2.74
C TYR A 57 -3.17 8.27 1.59
N ILE A 58 -4.38 7.73 1.38
CA ILE A 58 -4.67 6.82 0.26
C ILE A 58 -4.35 7.48 -1.08
N GLU A 59 -4.79 8.71 -1.29
CA GLU A 59 -4.46 9.44 -2.52
C GLU A 59 -2.97 9.73 -2.68
N PHE A 60 -2.28 9.99 -1.56
CA PHE A 60 -0.83 10.17 -1.54
C PHE A 60 -0.13 8.90 -2.03
N VAL A 61 -0.52 7.75 -1.48
CA VAL A 61 0.01 6.43 -1.87
C VAL A 61 -0.24 6.16 -3.35
N LEU A 62 -1.44 6.42 -3.85
CA LEU A 62 -1.77 6.26 -5.28
C LEU A 62 -0.86 7.12 -6.18
N LYS A 63 -0.56 8.37 -5.78
CA LYS A 63 0.35 9.25 -6.52
C LYS A 63 1.79 8.74 -6.48
N LEU A 64 2.25 8.25 -5.32
CA LEU A 64 3.61 7.72 -5.15
C LEU A 64 3.88 6.44 -5.95
N THR A 65 2.86 5.59 -6.12
CA THR A 65 2.99 4.28 -6.75
C THR A 65 2.51 4.26 -8.21
N ALA A 66 2.17 5.42 -8.77
CA ALA A 66 1.59 5.54 -10.10
C ALA A 66 2.47 4.91 -11.21
N ASP A 67 3.79 5.09 -11.14
CA ASP A 67 4.75 4.43 -12.05
C ASP A 67 6.16 4.40 -11.44
N HIS A 68 7.00 3.45 -11.89
CA HIS A 68 8.44 3.39 -11.55
C HIS A 68 9.31 3.14 -12.79
N GLY A 69 8.81 3.52 -13.97
CA GLY A 69 9.50 3.40 -15.23
C GLY A 69 9.38 2.01 -15.87
N PRO A 70 9.87 1.88 -17.12
CA PRO A 70 9.55 0.75 -17.99
C PRO A 70 10.31 -0.54 -17.66
N ALA A 71 11.30 -0.48 -16.77
CA ALA A 71 12.21 -1.60 -16.49
C ALA A 71 11.68 -2.56 -15.41
N VAL A 72 10.55 -2.25 -14.77
CA VAL A 72 9.92 -3.14 -13.79
C VAL A 72 9.02 -4.17 -14.48
N SER A 73 8.84 -5.34 -13.87
CA SER A 73 8.17 -6.49 -14.50
C SER A 73 6.82 -6.16 -15.13
N GLY A 74 5.95 -5.44 -14.41
CA GLY A 74 4.62 -5.11 -14.92
C GLY A 74 4.65 -4.16 -16.10
N ALA A 75 5.42 -3.07 -16.01
CA ALA A 75 5.56 -2.10 -17.09
C ALA A 75 6.19 -2.76 -18.33
N TYR A 76 7.23 -3.58 -18.14
CA TYR A 76 7.89 -4.28 -19.23
C TYR A 76 6.93 -5.24 -19.96
N ASN A 77 6.16 -6.03 -19.21
CA ASN A 77 5.17 -6.94 -19.80
C ASN A 77 4.06 -6.20 -20.55
N ALA A 78 3.54 -5.10 -19.99
CA ALA A 78 2.55 -4.27 -20.67
C ALA A 78 3.12 -3.70 -21.98
N ILE A 79 4.35 -3.17 -21.96
CA ILE A 79 5.03 -2.63 -23.15
C ILE A 79 5.21 -3.71 -24.23
N VAL A 80 5.72 -4.89 -23.88
CA VAL A 80 5.91 -5.99 -24.84
C VAL A 80 4.58 -6.42 -25.45
N THR A 81 3.53 -6.52 -24.62
CA THR A 81 2.19 -6.91 -25.06
C THR A 81 1.59 -5.89 -26.02
N THR A 82 1.70 -4.59 -25.71
CA THR A 82 1.31 -3.51 -26.62
C THR A 82 2.11 -3.55 -27.93
N ARG A 83 3.42 -3.78 -27.86
CA ARG A 83 4.28 -3.90 -29.07
C ARG A 83 3.94 -5.13 -29.93
N ALA A 84 3.29 -6.14 -29.36
CA ALA A 84 2.72 -7.25 -30.10
C ALA A 84 1.35 -6.93 -30.75
N GLY A 85 0.92 -5.66 -30.74
CA GLY A 85 -0.32 -5.20 -31.36
C GLY A 85 -1.59 -5.52 -30.57
N LYS A 86 -1.46 -5.83 -29.27
CA LYS A 86 -2.59 -6.10 -28.39
C LYS A 86 -3.25 -4.81 -27.92
N ASP A 87 -4.54 -4.90 -27.61
CA ASP A 87 -5.34 -3.81 -27.07
C ASP A 87 -4.93 -3.43 -25.64
N LEU A 88 -5.43 -2.27 -25.18
CA LEU A 88 -5.12 -1.71 -23.86
C LEU A 88 -5.45 -2.66 -22.71
N MET A 89 -6.59 -3.36 -22.77
CA MET A 89 -7.01 -4.24 -21.68
C MET A 89 -6.11 -5.47 -21.59
N SER A 90 -5.77 -6.06 -22.74
CA SER A 90 -4.80 -7.17 -22.83
C SER A 90 -3.42 -6.77 -22.30
N ALA A 91 -2.92 -5.60 -22.70
CA ALA A 91 -1.61 -5.11 -22.26
C ALA A 91 -1.57 -4.81 -20.76
N LEU A 92 -2.61 -4.15 -20.24
CA LEU A 92 -2.75 -3.86 -18.81
C LEU A 92 -2.82 -5.15 -17.99
N ALA A 93 -3.66 -6.12 -18.40
CA ALA A 93 -3.78 -7.40 -17.71
C ALA A 93 -2.45 -8.16 -17.67
N SER A 94 -1.71 -8.20 -18.78
CA SER A 94 -0.38 -8.81 -18.86
C SER A 94 0.61 -8.20 -17.86
N GLY A 95 0.58 -6.88 -17.67
CA GLY A 95 1.37 -6.20 -16.65
C GLY A 95 0.92 -6.51 -15.22
N ILE A 96 -0.38 -6.42 -14.95
CA ILE A 96 -0.97 -6.67 -13.61
C ILE A 96 -0.70 -8.10 -13.14
N LEU A 97 -0.73 -9.10 -14.03
CA LEU A 97 -0.47 -10.50 -13.69
C LEU A 97 0.96 -10.76 -13.19
N THR A 98 1.87 -9.79 -13.32
CA THR A 98 3.21 -9.88 -12.73
C THR A 98 3.26 -9.44 -11.26
N ILE A 99 2.22 -8.73 -10.78
CA ILE A 99 2.15 -8.25 -9.40
C ILE A 99 1.97 -9.45 -8.46
N GLY A 100 2.89 -9.59 -7.52
CA GLY A 100 2.97 -10.73 -6.62
C GLY A 100 4.19 -10.66 -5.71
N PRO A 101 4.68 -11.78 -5.15
CA PRO A 101 5.66 -11.76 -4.06
C PRO A 101 7.00 -11.11 -4.43
N ARG A 102 7.38 -11.08 -5.71
CA ARG A 102 8.66 -10.48 -6.17
C ARG A 102 8.52 -9.12 -6.84
N PHE A 103 7.28 -8.67 -7.10
CA PHE A 103 6.99 -7.38 -7.73
C PHE A 103 5.71 -6.82 -7.11
N GLY A 104 5.85 -5.79 -6.26
CA GLY A 104 4.73 -5.18 -5.52
C GLY A 104 4.42 -5.81 -4.15
N GLY A 105 4.80 -7.08 -3.92
CA GLY A 105 4.49 -7.79 -2.66
C GLY A 105 5.16 -7.25 -1.39
N ALA A 106 6.22 -6.43 -1.54
CA ALA A 106 6.99 -5.92 -0.40
C ALA A 106 6.15 -5.05 0.57
N VAL A 107 5.11 -4.37 0.08
CA VAL A 107 4.20 -3.57 0.91
C VAL A 107 3.47 -4.45 1.92
N SER A 108 2.84 -5.54 1.45
CA SER A 108 2.08 -6.46 2.31
C SER A 108 2.98 -7.24 3.25
N ASP A 109 4.16 -7.65 2.79
CA ASP A 109 5.11 -8.38 3.63
C ASP A 109 5.70 -7.49 4.73
N ALA A 110 6.02 -6.22 4.42
CA ALA A 110 6.46 -5.26 5.43
C ALA A 110 5.36 -5.07 6.50
N ALA A 111 4.12 -4.81 6.08
CA ALA A 111 2.97 -4.69 6.98
C ALA A 111 2.85 -5.90 7.91
N LYS A 112 2.94 -7.11 7.35
CA LYS A 112 2.83 -8.38 8.07
C LYS A 112 3.92 -8.53 9.14
N TYR A 113 5.19 -8.45 8.75
CA TYR A 113 6.31 -8.78 9.65
C TYR A 113 6.53 -7.71 10.74
N PHE A 114 6.38 -6.43 10.40
CA PHE A 114 6.48 -5.36 11.41
C PHE A 114 5.31 -5.42 12.41
N ARG A 115 4.09 -5.68 11.94
CA ARG A 115 2.93 -5.89 12.83
C ARG A 115 3.12 -7.10 13.74
N GLU A 116 3.62 -8.22 13.21
CA GLU A 116 3.89 -9.41 14.00
C GLU A 116 4.94 -9.16 15.09
N ALA A 117 6.03 -8.47 14.75
CA ALA A 117 7.08 -8.10 15.69
C ALA A 117 6.54 -7.24 16.84
N MET A 118 5.70 -6.24 16.52
CA MET A 118 5.09 -5.38 17.53
C MET A 118 4.05 -6.12 18.39
N HIS A 119 3.23 -7.00 17.82
CA HIS A 119 2.32 -7.83 18.60
C HIS A 119 3.05 -8.75 19.57
N LYS A 120 4.22 -9.27 19.17
CA LYS A 120 5.11 -10.06 20.03
C LYS A 120 6.00 -9.22 20.93
N GLN A 121 5.87 -7.89 20.90
CA GLN A 121 6.66 -6.94 21.68
C GLN A 121 8.18 -7.11 21.49
N MET A 122 8.62 -7.57 20.31
CA MET A 122 10.04 -7.71 20.00
C MET A 122 10.69 -6.33 19.96
N LYS A 123 11.82 -6.17 20.64
CA LYS A 123 12.66 -4.97 20.46
C LYS A 123 13.17 -4.91 19.01
N PRO A 124 13.48 -3.72 18.46
CA PRO A 124 13.98 -3.60 17.09
C PRO A 124 15.18 -4.50 16.75
N VAL A 125 16.13 -4.64 17.67
CA VAL A 125 17.29 -5.55 17.51
C VAL A 125 16.85 -7.01 17.46
N GLU A 126 15.94 -7.42 18.35
CA GLU A 126 15.39 -8.78 18.40
C GLU A 126 14.63 -9.11 17.12
N PHE A 127 13.86 -8.16 16.57
CA PHE A 127 13.19 -8.33 15.29
C PHE A 127 14.17 -8.52 14.14
N VAL A 128 15.23 -7.70 14.07
CA VAL A 128 16.27 -7.85 13.04
C VAL A 128 16.94 -9.21 13.12
N ASP A 129 17.23 -9.70 14.32
CA ASP A 129 17.83 -11.02 14.52
C ASP A 129 16.84 -12.16 14.25
N HIS A 130 15.57 -11.99 14.62
CA HIS A 130 14.50 -12.94 14.31
C HIS A 130 14.34 -13.14 12.80
N MET A 131 14.32 -12.05 12.04
CA MET A 131 14.22 -12.10 10.57
C MET A 131 15.42 -12.82 9.95
N LYS A 132 16.62 -12.60 10.48
CA LYS A 132 17.85 -13.24 10.01
C LYS A 132 17.94 -14.73 10.37
N GLN A 133 17.65 -15.08 11.62
CA GLN A 133 17.95 -16.40 12.18
C GLN A 133 16.77 -17.37 12.05
N VAL A 134 15.54 -16.88 12.23
CA VAL A 134 14.32 -17.72 12.27
C VAL A 134 13.62 -17.69 10.92
N VAL A 135 13.26 -16.50 10.42
CA VAL A 135 12.51 -16.37 9.15
C VAL A 135 13.42 -16.59 7.94
N LYS A 136 14.70 -16.22 8.06
CA LYS A 136 15.75 -16.38 7.04
C LYS A 136 15.44 -15.66 5.73
N ILE A 137 14.84 -14.47 5.83
CA ILE A 137 14.63 -13.56 4.70
C ILE A 137 15.15 -12.16 5.06
N ASN A 138 15.51 -11.37 4.05
CA ASN A 138 15.76 -9.95 4.25
C ASN A 138 14.47 -9.27 4.71
N ILE A 139 14.58 -8.29 5.60
CA ILE A 139 13.43 -7.58 6.16
C ILE A 139 12.70 -6.85 5.01
N PRO A 140 11.46 -7.24 4.66
CA PRO A 140 10.70 -6.56 3.63
C PRO A 140 10.48 -5.10 4.02
N GLY A 141 10.62 -4.19 3.06
CA GLY A 141 10.55 -2.75 3.34
C GLY A 141 11.87 -2.11 3.80
N ILE A 142 12.95 -2.88 4.04
CA ILE A 142 14.27 -2.35 4.35
C ILE A 142 15.24 -2.61 3.19
N GLY A 143 15.98 -1.57 2.82
CA GLY A 143 17.01 -1.62 1.80
C GLY A 143 16.67 -0.86 0.53
N HIS A 144 17.68 -0.22 -0.03
CA HIS A 144 17.62 0.43 -1.32
C HIS A 144 18.93 0.22 -2.11
N ARG A 145 18.84 0.18 -3.45
CA ARG A 145 20.01 -0.01 -4.34
C ARG A 145 20.94 1.20 -4.38
N ILE A 146 20.39 2.40 -4.53
CA ILE A 146 21.13 3.67 -4.71
C ILE A 146 21.06 4.60 -3.48
N LYS A 147 19.85 4.78 -2.93
CA LYS A 147 19.57 5.64 -1.77
C LYS A 147 20.16 5.09 -0.48
N SER A 148 20.45 5.99 0.45
CA SER A 148 21.09 5.73 1.73
C SER A 148 20.68 6.78 2.76
N VAL A 149 21.20 6.68 3.99
CA VAL A 149 20.97 7.68 5.04
C VAL A 149 21.40 9.09 4.58
N GLN A 150 22.51 9.23 3.85
CA GLN A 150 23.02 10.51 3.37
C GLN A 150 22.37 10.99 2.05
N ASN A 151 21.73 10.07 1.32
CA ASN A 151 21.02 10.36 0.07
C ASN A 151 19.62 9.72 0.16
N PRO A 152 18.67 10.37 0.85
CA PRO A 152 17.37 9.78 1.14
C PRO A 152 16.50 9.61 -0.11
N ASP A 153 15.59 8.64 -0.07
CA ASP A 153 14.51 8.53 -1.04
C ASP A 153 13.45 9.60 -0.73
N MET A 154 13.30 10.57 -1.63
CA MET A 154 12.35 11.68 -1.45
C MET A 154 10.91 11.21 -1.30
N ARG A 155 10.53 10.05 -1.88
CA ARG A 155 9.19 9.48 -1.70
C ARG A 155 8.93 9.11 -0.25
N VAL A 156 9.93 8.51 0.40
CA VAL A 156 9.87 8.14 1.82
C VAL A 156 9.88 9.38 2.71
N VAL A 157 10.71 10.38 2.39
CA VAL A 157 10.75 11.65 3.13
C VAL A 157 9.37 12.32 3.12
N LEU A 158 8.82 12.55 1.92
CA LEU A 158 7.52 13.22 1.78
C LEU A 158 6.38 12.44 2.44
N LEU A 159 6.41 11.11 2.38
CA LEU A 159 5.42 10.26 3.03
C LEU A 159 5.52 10.36 4.56
N LYS A 160 6.73 10.29 5.12
CA LYS A 160 6.97 10.45 6.56
C LYS A 160 6.53 11.83 7.04
N ASP A 161 6.88 12.90 6.32
CA ASP A 161 6.48 14.26 6.67
C ASP A 161 4.96 14.41 6.70
N PHE A 162 4.26 13.81 5.74
CA PHE A 162 2.80 13.77 5.72
C PHE A 162 2.24 13.04 6.95
N ILE A 163 2.78 11.88 7.30
CA ILE A 163 2.31 11.07 8.43
C ILE A 163 2.54 11.81 9.75
N LEU A 164 3.76 12.26 10.01
CA LEU A 164 4.13 12.94 11.25
C LEU A 164 3.30 14.22 11.49
N LYS A 165 2.89 14.90 10.41
CA LYS A 165 2.09 16.12 10.49
C LYS A 165 0.60 15.85 10.72
N ASN A 166 0.04 14.81 10.10
CA ASN A 166 -1.41 14.63 9.99
C ASN A 166 -1.97 13.46 10.80
N PHE A 167 -1.18 12.43 11.12
CA PHE A 167 -1.67 11.26 11.84
C PHE A 167 -1.70 11.54 13.34
N PRO A 168 -2.79 11.23 14.06
CA PRO A 168 -2.84 11.40 15.51
C PRO A 168 -1.81 10.54 16.27
N LYS A 169 -1.50 9.35 15.74
CA LYS A 169 -0.53 8.39 16.27
C LYS A 169 0.06 7.58 15.11
N HIS A 170 1.32 7.20 15.22
CA HIS A 170 2.03 6.41 14.22
C HIS A 170 3.00 5.38 14.85
N PRO A 171 2.54 4.55 15.82
CA PRO A 171 3.42 3.67 16.60
C PRO A 171 4.15 2.63 15.74
N HIS A 172 3.52 2.21 14.64
CA HIS A 172 4.13 1.27 13.69
C HIS A 172 5.29 1.92 12.91
N LEU A 173 5.12 3.16 12.47
CA LEU A 173 6.19 3.92 11.84
C LEU A 173 7.32 4.20 12.83
N ASP A 174 7.01 4.58 14.06
CA ASP A 174 8.02 4.83 15.11
C ASP A 174 8.90 3.61 15.34
N TYR A 175 8.26 2.45 15.50
CA TYR A 175 8.97 1.17 15.63
C TYR A 175 9.84 0.88 14.40
N ALA A 176 9.33 1.13 13.20
CA ALA A 176 10.09 0.91 11.97
C ALA A 176 11.29 1.83 11.81
N LEU A 177 11.21 3.08 12.28
CA LEU A 177 12.33 4.01 12.32
C LEU A 177 13.42 3.55 13.31
N GLU A 178 13.04 2.93 14.43
CA GLU A 178 14.03 2.30 15.32
C GLU A 178 14.69 1.07 14.68
N VAL A 179 13.94 0.28 13.92
CA VAL A 179 14.51 -0.84 13.12
C VAL A 179 15.44 -0.32 12.03
N GLU A 180 15.10 0.80 11.38
CA GLU A 180 15.96 1.48 10.40
C GLU A 180 17.29 1.89 11.04
N LYS A 181 17.30 2.46 12.25
CA LYS A 181 18.56 2.80 12.95
C LYS A 181 19.45 1.56 13.16
N VAL A 182 18.86 0.44 13.58
CA VAL A 182 19.61 -0.82 13.77
C VAL A 182 20.19 -1.32 12.45
N THR A 183 19.41 -1.30 11.37
CA THR A 183 19.83 -1.85 10.08
C THR A 183 20.84 -0.95 9.36
N THR A 184 20.66 0.37 9.41
CA THR A 184 21.58 1.35 8.84
C THR A 184 22.94 1.39 9.56
N SER A 185 22.99 1.04 10.85
CA SER A 185 24.25 0.83 11.58
C SER A 185 25.10 -0.31 11.00
N LYS A 186 24.45 -1.30 10.34
CA LYS A 186 25.12 -2.42 9.66
C LYS A 186 25.57 -2.06 8.26
N ARG A 187 24.72 -1.37 7.48
CA ARG A 187 25.04 -0.82 6.14
C ARG A 187 24.19 0.40 5.84
N ASN A 188 24.81 1.46 5.31
CA ASN A 188 24.17 2.75 5.08
C ASN A 188 22.95 2.75 4.13
N ASN A 189 22.82 1.74 3.27
CA ASN A 189 21.75 1.62 2.28
C ASN A 189 20.58 0.74 2.76
N LEU A 190 20.64 0.20 3.98
CA LEU A 190 19.55 -0.52 4.63
C LEU A 190 18.55 0.44 5.28
N ILE A 191 18.08 1.42 4.51
CA ILE A 191 17.07 2.40 4.91
C ILE A 191 15.65 1.84 4.76
N LEU A 192 14.67 2.43 5.45
CA LEU A 192 13.25 2.18 5.19
C LEU A 192 12.92 2.66 3.78
N ASN A 193 12.43 1.75 2.93
CA ASN A 193 12.06 2.07 1.56
C ASN A 193 10.57 2.45 1.45
N VAL A 194 10.16 2.89 0.26
CA VAL A 194 8.78 3.36 0.03
C VAL A 194 7.75 2.27 0.27
N ASP A 195 8.03 1.03 -0.13
CA ASP A 195 7.10 -0.09 0.07
C ASP A 195 6.89 -0.39 1.55
N GLY A 196 7.99 -0.38 2.32
CA GLY A 196 7.97 -0.54 3.77
C GLY A 196 7.22 0.59 4.47
N CYS A 197 7.52 1.83 4.10
CA CYS A 197 6.85 3.00 4.68
C CYS A 197 5.34 2.98 4.41
N ILE A 198 4.91 2.59 3.21
CA ILE A 198 3.49 2.46 2.87
C ILE A 198 2.82 1.35 3.68
N GLY A 199 3.44 0.16 3.76
CA GLY A 199 2.84 -1.00 4.40
C GLY A 199 2.72 -0.90 5.92
N ILE A 200 3.64 -0.17 6.55
CA ILE A 200 3.73 -0.06 8.02
C ILE A 200 2.78 1.01 8.58
N THR A 201 2.46 2.02 7.77
CA THR A 201 1.65 3.17 8.17
C THR A 201 0.16 2.89 8.01
#